data_AF-A0A7W0XDA5-F1
#
_entry.id   AF-A0A7W0XDA5-F1
#
_cell.length_a   1.000
_cell.length_b   1.000
_cell.length_c   1.000
_cell.angle_alpha   90.00
_cell.angle_beta   90.00
_cell.angle_gamma   90.00
#
_symmetry.space_group_name_H-M   'P 1'
#
loop_
_entity.id
_entity.type
_entity.pdbx_description
1 polymer ?
#
loop_
_entity_poly.entity_id
_entity_poly.type
_entity_poly.pdbx_seq_one_letter_code
_entity_poly.pdbx_strand_id
1 'polypeptide(L)'
;MRLALRGRALQLTPGSPALMGIVNAGPDSFSDPGGHEDPGRLAERALALVREGAEIVDVGGESGRTDRAAVPEAAEANRIVRVVRRLAREGVAVSVDTWRAGPAAAALEAGAAMINDVSGLAEPALAPLCADAG
;
A
#
# COMPACT_ATOMS: atom_id res chain seq x y z
N MET A 1 -5.75 -7.90 -20.70
CA MET A 1 -5.74 -6.43 -20.56
C MET A 1 -4.43 -6.03 -19.90
N ARG A 2 -3.80 -4.92 -20.33
CA ARG A 2 -2.61 -4.40 -19.67
C ARG A 2 -3.01 -3.24 -18.78
N LEU A 3 -2.75 -3.34 -17.49
CA LEU A 3 -2.89 -2.23 -16.55
C LEU A 3 -1.56 -1.50 -16.46
N ALA A 4 -1.53 -0.23 -16.87
CA ALA A 4 -0.37 0.63 -16.65
C ALA A 4 -0.36 1.06 -15.17
N LEU A 5 0.80 0.94 -14.54
CA LEU A 5 1.05 1.40 -13.18
C LEU A 5 2.25 2.34 -13.23
N ARG A 6 2.48 3.12 -12.16
CA ARG A 6 3.64 3.99 -12.12
C ARG A 6 4.95 3.19 -12.22
N GLY A 7 5.68 3.43 -13.31
CA GLY A 7 6.96 2.78 -13.60
C GLY A 7 6.90 1.29 -13.99
N ARG A 8 5.70 0.71 -14.19
CA ARG A 8 5.56 -0.72 -14.55
C ARG A 8 4.22 -1.02 -15.24
N ALA A 9 3.99 -2.27 -15.60
CA ALA A 9 2.68 -2.71 -16.08
C ALA A 9 2.36 -4.10 -15.56
N LEU A 10 1.08 -4.34 -15.31
CA LEU A 10 0.55 -5.64 -14.92
C LEU A 10 -0.27 -6.23 -16.06
N GLN A 11 -0.02 -7.49 -16.40
CA GLN A 11 -0.74 -8.20 -17.44
C GLN A 11 -1.90 -8.98 -16.83
N LEU A 12 -3.11 -8.48 -17.02
CA LEU A 12 -4.33 -9.13 -16.57
C LEU A 12 -4.81 -10.11 -17.64
N THR A 13 -4.71 -11.40 -17.37
CA THR A 13 -5.04 -12.47 -18.32
C THR A 13 -6.36 -13.13 -17.93
N PRO A 14 -7.37 -13.18 -18.83
CA PRO A 14 -8.61 -13.90 -18.54
C PRO A 14 -8.33 -15.36 -18.13
N GLY A 15 -8.93 -15.81 -17.03
CA GLY A 15 -8.69 -17.15 -16.48
C GLY A 15 -7.46 -17.29 -15.59
N SER A 16 -6.65 -16.22 -15.44
CA SER A 16 -5.52 -16.17 -14.49
C SER A 16 -5.59 -14.87 -13.69
N PRO A 17 -6.32 -14.85 -12.56
CA PRO A 17 -6.50 -13.64 -11.77
C PRO A 17 -5.16 -13.19 -11.17
N ALA A 18 -4.93 -11.89 -11.16
CA ALA A 18 -3.79 -11.32 -10.44
C ALA A 18 -4.04 -11.37 -8.93
N LEU A 19 -3.01 -11.74 -8.18
CA LEU A 19 -3.08 -11.84 -6.72
C LEU A 19 -2.47 -10.60 -6.07
N MET A 20 -3.21 -10.02 -5.13
CA MET A 20 -2.79 -8.89 -4.30
C MET A 20 -2.63 -9.37 -2.86
N GLY A 21 -1.40 -9.36 -2.34
CA GLY A 21 -1.09 -9.75 -0.97
C GLY A 21 -1.24 -8.59 0.01
N ILE A 22 -1.84 -8.81 1.17
CA ILE A 22 -2.18 -7.76 2.13
C ILE A 22 -1.12 -7.63 3.25
N VAL A 23 -0.61 -6.42 3.43
CA VAL A 23 0.37 -6.06 4.48
C VAL A 23 -0.15 -4.90 5.32
N ASN A 24 -0.83 -5.25 6.41
CA ASN A 24 -1.27 -4.28 7.42
C ASN A 24 -0.10 -3.88 8.31
N ALA A 25 0.33 -2.63 8.23
CA ALA A 25 1.33 -1.98 9.08
C ALA A 25 0.71 -1.19 10.24
N GLY A 26 -0.61 -1.30 10.42
CA GLY A 26 -1.39 -0.62 11.46
C GLY A 26 -1.34 -1.31 12.83
N PRO A 27 -1.78 -0.61 13.90
CA PRO A 27 -1.66 -1.06 15.28
C PRO A 27 -2.63 -2.18 15.67
N ASP A 28 -3.64 -2.43 14.84
CA ASP A 28 -4.62 -3.50 15.01
C ASP A 28 -4.27 -4.75 14.19
N SER A 29 -3.02 -4.86 13.73
CA SER A 29 -2.53 -6.10 13.11
C SER A 29 -2.72 -7.25 14.09
N PHE A 30 -3.44 -8.31 13.67
CA PHE A 30 -3.66 -9.52 14.48
C PHE A 30 -2.34 -10.15 14.97
N SER A 31 -1.22 -9.87 14.28
CA SER A 31 0.12 -10.33 14.64
C SER A 31 0.89 -9.43 15.61
N ASP A 32 0.49 -8.16 15.79
CA ASP A 32 1.14 -7.20 16.70
C ASP A 32 0.18 -6.09 17.17
N PRO A 33 -0.63 -6.32 18.22
CA PRO A 33 -1.47 -5.31 18.82
C PRO A 33 -0.61 -4.22 19.49
N GLY A 34 -0.33 -3.14 18.75
CA GLY A 34 0.54 -2.04 19.18
C GLY A 34 1.20 -1.28 18.03
N GLY A 35 1.32 -1.89 16.85
CA GLY A 35 1.89 -1.23 15.66
C GLY A 35 3.38 -0.90 15.84
N HIS A 36 4.08 -1.75 16.59
CA HIS A 36 5.53 -1.73 16.77
C HIS A 36 6.23 -2.71 15.81
N GLU A 37 5.47 -3.37 14.94
CA GLU A 37 5.98 -4.36 14.01
C GLU A 37 7.10 -3.75 13.16
N ASP A 38 8.28 -4.38 13.27
CA ASP A 38 9.49 -3.92 12.61
C ASP A 38 9.25 -3.81 11.09
N PRO A 39 9.55 -2.66 10.45
CA PRO A 39 9.36 -2.50 9.01
C PRO A 39 10.11 -3.54 8.17
N GLY A 40 11.23 -4.07 8.69
CA GLY A 40 11.96 -5.18 8.08
C GLY A 40 11.11 -6.45 8.06
N ARG A 41 10.51 -6.83 9.18
CA ARG A 41 9.59 -7.98 9.26
C ARG A 41 8.38 -7.84 8.34
N LEU A 42 7.78 -6.65 8.27
CA LEU A 42 6.67 -6.38 7.35
C LEU A 42 7.09 -6.54 5.88
N ALA A 43 8.28 -6.05 5.53
CA ALA A 43 8.83 -6.22 4.19
C ALA A 43 9.16 -7.70 3.89
N GLU A 44 9.68 -8.45 4.86
CA GLU A 44 9.92 -9.89 4.70
C GLU A 44 8.61 -10.67 4.46
N ARG A 45 7.55 -10.31 5.19
CA ARG A 45 6.20 -10.88 4.98
C ARG A 45 5.69 -10.56 3.58
N ALA A 46 5.81 -9.32 3.14
CA ALA A 46 5.45 -8.91 1.78
C ALA A 46 6.22 -9.73 0.71
N LEU A 47 7.53 -9.91 0.89
CA LEU A 47 8.34 -10.71 -0.03
C LEU A 47 7.98 -12.20 0.01
N ALA A 48 7.53 -12.73 1.15
CA ALA A 48 6.98 -14.08 1.22
C ALA A 48 5.71 -14.22 0.38
N LEU A 49 4.77 -13.26 0.48
CA LEU A 49 3.56 -13.24 -0.35
C LEU A 49 3.90 -13.20 -1.85
N VAL A 50 4.92 -12.43 -2.25
CA VAL A 50 5.40 -12.41 -3.64
C VAL A 50 5.93 -13.78 -4.07
N ARG A 51 6.69 -14.46 -3.21
CA ARG A 51 7.16 -15.85 -3.47
C ARG A 51 6.02 -16.86 -3.56
N GLU A 52 4.90 -16.60 -2.89
CA GLU A 52 3.68 -17.41 -2.94
C GLU A 52 2.77 -17.07 -4.14
N GLY A 53 3.16 -16.09 -4.96
CA GLY A 53 2.48 -15.76 -6.23
C GLY A 53 1.74 -14.43 -6.22
N ALA A 54 1.87 -13.60 -5.18
CA ALA A 54 1.34 -12.24 -5.23
C ALA A 54 2.10 -11.39 -6.26
N GLU A 55 1.35 -10.78 -7.17
CA GLU A 55 1.89 -9.85 -8.19
C GLU A 55 1.89 -8.40 -7.68
N ILE A 56 0.99 -8.09 -6.76
CA ILE A 56 0.87 -6.80 -6.08
C ILE A 56 0.94 -7.04 -4.56
N VAL A 57 1.55 -6.12 -3.83
CA VAL A 57 1.43 -6.05 -2.37
C VAL A 57 0.70 -4.77 -1.99
N ASP A 58 -0.38 -4.88 -1.23
CA ASP A 58 -1.17 -3.76 -0.71
C ASP A 58 -0.78 -3.46 0.73
N VAL A 59 -0.30 -2.24 0.97
CA VAL A 59 0.24 -1.81 2.26
C VAL A 59 -0.69 -0.77 2.88
N GLY A 60 -1.31 -1.11 4.01
CA GLY A 60 -2.18 -0.21 4.78
C GLY A 60 -1.54 0.21 6.10
N GLY A 61 -1.48 1.52 6.38
CA GLY A 61 -0.94 2.07 7.63
C GLY A 61 -1.97 2.32 8.73
N GLU A 62 -3.25 2.32 8.34
CA GLU A 62 -4.42 2.52 9.18
C GLU A 62 -5.37 1.33 9.02
N SER A 63 -6.06 0.97 10.10
CA SER A 63 -7.11 -0.05 10.06
C SER A 63 -8.36 0.56 9.43
N GLY A 64 -8.98 -0.12 8.46
CA GLY A 64 -10.29 0.28 7.91
C GLY A 64 -11.46 0.17 8.90
N ARG A 65 -11.20 -0.19 10.16
CA ARG A 65 -12.21 -0.28 11.22
C ARG A 65 -12.65 1.12 11.67
N THR A 66 -13.95 1.32 11.75
CA THR A 66 -14.57 2.60 12.16
C THR A 66 -14.91 2.67 13.65
N ASP A 67 -14.61 1.63 14.43
CA ASP A 67 -14.90 1.54 15.86
C ASP A 67 -13.76 2.08 16.75
N ARG A 68 -12.73 2.70 16.17
CA ARG A 68 -11.55 3.24 16.86
C ARG A 68 -11.19 4.62 16.35
N ALA A 69 -10.40 5.33 17.16
CA ALA A 69 -9.83 6.60 16.77
C ALA A 69 -8.89 6.40 15.58
N ALA A 70 -9.01 7.31 14.61
CA ALA A 70 -8.16 7.35 13.45
C ALA A 70 -6.69 7.56 13.86
N VAL A 71 -5.78 6.94 13.12
CA VAL A 71 -4.33 7.15 13.27
C VAL A 71 -4.00 8.57 12.78
N PRO A 72 -3.10 9.30 13.47
CA PRO A 72 -2.60 10.57 12.96
C PRO A 72 -1.95 10.38 11.58
N GLU A 73 -2.26 11.27 10.64
CA GLU A 73 -1.82 11.16 9.25
C GLU A 73 -0.30 10.99 9.10
N ALA A 74 0.48 11.76 9.85
CA ALA A 74 1.94 11.64 9.85
C ALA A 74 2.43 10.28 10.36
N ALA A 75 1.72 9.64 11.28
CA ALA A 75 2.07 8.32 11.79
C ALA A 75 1.76 7.22 10.77
N GLU A 76 0.62 7.32 10.09
CA GLU A 76 0.24 6.45 8.97
C GLU A 76 1.27 6.54 7.84
N ALA A 77 1.59 7.75 7.38
CA ALA A 77 2.59 7.99 6.33
C ALA A 77 3.95 7.39 6.69
N ASN A 78 4.44 7.61 7.92
CA ASN A 78 5.72 7.07 8.38
C ASN A 78 5.77 5.54 8.38
N ARG A 79 4.66 4.87 8.72
CA ARG A 79 4.56 3.40 8.70
C ARG A 79 4.60 2.87 7.27
N ILE A 80 3.78 3.45 6.38
CA ILE A 80 3.69 3.05 4.97
C ILE A 80 5.02 3.26 4.26
N VAL A 81 5.62 4.45 4.34
CA VAL A 81 6.83 4.83 3.59
C VAL A 81 8.00 3.88 3.83
N ARG A 82 8.18 3.41 5.07
CA ARG A 82 9.29 2.51 5.42
C ARG A 82 9.18 1.17 4.70
N VAL A 83 7.97 0.60 4.65
CA VAL A 83 7.69 -0.67 3.97
C VAL A 83 7.75 -0.48 2.46
N VAL A 84 7.04 0.53 1.93
CA VAL A 84 7.00 0.85 0.49
C VAL A 84 8.41 1.04 -0.08
N ARG A 85 9.26 1.85 0.57
CA ARG A 85 10.62 2.12 0.10
C ARG A 85 11.47 0.85 0.03
N ARG A 86 11.29 -0.09 0.95
CA ARG A 86 11.99 -1.38 0.89
C ARG A 86 11.50 -2.22 -0.28
N LEU A 87 10.19 -2.38 -0.42
CA LEU A 87 9.59 -3.22 -1.46
C LEU A 87 9.83 -2.69 -2.88
N ALA A 88 9.77 -1.36 -3.05
CA ALA A 88 10.07 -0.72 -4.32
C ALA A 88 11.52 -0.99 -4.78
N ARG A 89 12.49 -1.02 -3.87
CA ARG A 89 13.90 -1.38 -4.17
C ARG A 89 14.07 -2.83 -4.60
N GLU A 90 13.23 -3.73 -4.11
CA GLU A 90 13.18 -5.15 -4.50
C GLU A 90 12.37 -5.34 -5.80
N GLY A 91 11.86 -4.26 -6.41
CA GLY A 91 11.11 -4.32 -7.65
C GLY A 91 9.66 -4.80 -7.50
N VAL A 92 9.10 -4.85 -6.29
CA VAL A 92 7.70 -5.25 -6.04
C VAL A 92 6.72 -4.17 -6.50
N ALA A 93 5.56 -4.56 -7.04
CA ALA A 93 4.48 -3.62 -7.35
C ALA A 93 3.71 -3.33 -6.06
N VAL A 94 3.81 -2.11 -5.55
CA VAL A 94 3.22 -1.75 -4.26
C VAL A 94 1.98 -0.89 -4.47
N SER A 95 0.87 -1.40 -3.95
CA SER A 95 -0.37 -0.66 -3.69
C SER A 95 -0.34 -0.09 -2.28
N VAL A 96 -0.96 1.07 -2.09
CA VAL A 96 -1.07 1.72 -0.78
C VAL A 96 -2.54 1.92 -0.47
N ASP A 97 -3.00 1.25 0.59
CA ASP A 97 -4.36 1.39 1.11
C ASP A 97 -4.41 2.61 2.01
N THR A 98 -4.90 3.72 1.45
CA THR A 98 -5.11 4.98 2.17
C THR A 98 -6.16 5.83 1.48
N TRP A 99 -6.95 6.52 2.27
CA TRP A 99 -7.96 7.49 1.82
C TRP A 99 -7.46 8.94 1.95
N ARG A 100 -6.23 9.16 2.44
CA ARG A 100 -5.66 10.49 2.70
C ARG A 100 -4.59 10.87 1.69
N ALA A 101 -4.61 12.13 1.26
CA ALA A 101 -3.65 12.64 0.28
C ALA A 101 -2.20 12.69 0.78
N GLY A 102 -1.93 13.02 2.05
CA GLY A 102 -0.56 13.10 2.56
C GLY A 102 0.18 11.74 2.59
N PRO A 103 -0.40 10.67 3.18
CA PRO A 103 0.18 9.33 3.14
C PRO A 103 0.33 8.80 1.72
N ALA A 104 -0.66 9.05 0.84
CA ALA A 104 -0.57 8.69 -0.57
C ALA A 104 0.62 9.37 -1.27
N ALA A 105 0.77 10.69 -1.09
CA ALA A 105 1.86 11.46 -1.70
C ALA A 105 3.23 10.95 -1.22
N ALA A 106 3.39 10.78 0.10
CA ALA A 106 4.62 10.26 0.67
C ALA A 106 4.95 8.84 0.17
N ALA A 107 3.94 8.00 -0.03
CA ALA A 107 4.14 6.64 -0.53
C ALA A 107 4.50 6.62 -2.03
N LEU A 108 3.89 7.48 -2.84
CA LEU A 108 4.25 7.64 -4.26
C LEU A 108 5.71 8.11 -4.41
N GLU A 109 6.14 9.08 -3.60
CA GLU A 109 7.54 9.51 -3.51
C GLU A 109 8.46 8.36 -3.09
N ALA A 110 8.00 7.48 -2.19
CA ALA A 110 8.74 6.31 -1.74
C ALA A 110 8.82 5.17 -2.77
N GLY A 111 8.05 5.24 -3.85
CA GLY A 111 8.06 4.26 -4.95
C GLY A 111 6.81 3.39 -5.05
N ALA A 112 5.69 3.76 -4.41
CA ALA A 112 4.41 3.11 -4.66
C ALA A 112 4.03 3.21 -6.14
N ALA A 113 3.35 2.16 -6.61
CA ALA A 113 2.93 2.00 -8.00
C ALA A 113 1.45 2.32 -8.22
N MET A 114 0.64 2.26 -7.15
CA MET A 114 -0.80 2.56 -7.16
C MET A 114 -1.29 2.99 -5.78
N ILE A 115 -2.40 3.73 -5.76
CA ILE A 115 -3.17 4.05 -4.56
C ILE A 115 -4.47 3.24 -4.61
N ASN A 116 -4.78 2.57 -3.51
CA ASN A 116 -6.04 1.88 -3.27
C ASN A 116 -6.83 2.69 -2.24
N ASP A 117 -7.87 3.38 -2.70
CA ASP A 117 -8.68 4.24 -1.85
C ASP A 117 -10.09 3.68 -1.73
N VAL A 118 -10.39 3.13 -0.55
CA VAL A 118 -11.71 2.57 -0.21
C VAL A 118 -12.82 3.62 -0.18
N SER A 119 -12.49 4.91 -0.06
CA SER A 119 -13.46 6.00 -0.04
C SER A 119 -13.94 6.40 -1.44
N GLY A 120 -13.24 5.97 -2.50
CA GLY A 120 -13.57 6.30 -3.88
C GLY A 120 -13.22 7.74 -4.26
N LEU A 121 -12.03 8.22 -3.85
CA LEU A 121 -11.50 9.56 -4.07
C LEU A 121 -12.32 10.65 -3.37
N ALA A 122 -12.82 10.37 -2.17
CA ALA A 122 -13.61 11.32 -1.40
C ALA A 122 -12.77 12.50 -0.89
N GLU A 123 -11.48 12.29 -0.62
CA GLU A 123 -10.54 13.35 -0.28
C GLU A 123 -10.19 14.18 -1.52
N PRO A 124 -10.55 15.48 -1.59
CA PRO A 124 -10.47 16.26 -2.83
C PRO A 124 -9.07 16.37 -3.44
N ALA A 125 -8.02 16.26 -2.61
CA ALA A 125 -6.64 16.33 -3.05
C ALA A 125 -6.11 15.02 -3.66
N LEU A 126 -6.80 13.89 -3.47
CA LEU A 126 -6.30 12.58 -3.87
C LEU A 126 -6.40 12.34 -5.38
N ALA A 127 -7.51 12.73 -6.02
CA ALA A 127 -7.68 12.57 -7.47
C ALA A 127 -6.66 13.39 -8.28
N PRO A 128 -6.42 14.69 -8.00
CA PRO A 128 -5.35 15.45 -8.67
C PRO A 128 -3.96 14.85 -8.44
N LEU A 129 -3.66 14.41 -7.20
CA LEU A 129 -2.39 13.77 -6.87
C LEU A 129 -2.15 12.51 -7.74
N CYS A 130 -3.15 11.64 -7.86
CA CYS A 130 -3.05 10.44 -8.69
C CYS A 130 -2.89 10.80 -10.17
N ALA A 131 -3.61 11.82 -10.66
CA ALA A 131 -3.47 12.27 -12.05
C ALA A 131 -2.07 12.79 -12.36
N ASP A 132 -1.45 13.53 -11.43
CA ASP A 132 -0.09 14.07 -11.59
C ASP A 132 0.99 12.97 -11.50
N ALA A 133 0.76 11.94 -10.68
CA ALA A 133 1.70 10.85 -10.47
C ALA A 133 1.72 9.81 -11.61
N GLY A 134 0.61 9.69 -12.35
CA GLY A 134 0.39 8.68 -13.40
C GLY A 134 0.18 7.27 -12.86
#